data_AF-A0A538QEV7-F1
#
_entry.id   AF-A0A538QEV7-F1
#
_cell.length_a   1.000
_cell.length_b   1.000
_cell.length_c   1.000
_cell.angle_alpha   90.00
_cell.angle_beta   90.00
_cell.angle_gamma   90.00
#
_symmetry.space_group_name_H-M   'P 1'
#
loop_
_entity.id
_entity.type
_entity.pdbx_description
1 polymer ?
#
loop_
_entity_poly.entity_id
_entity_poly.type
_entity_poly.pdbx_seq_one_letter_code
_entity_poly.pdbx_strand_id
1 'polypeptide(L)'
;MTAGVRSVTAAVLALAACARPSYLGARLPQPCTARDVEACLGWMVERDLADAELDLYDDTALRAYVQGIADRLASGAGLPRAPRVVIADHDGTYATSGSRIVIGRPTIERLDSEA
;
A
#
# COMPACT_ATOMS: atom_id res chain seq x y z
N MET A 1 0.43 59.24 1.84
CA MET A 1 -0.22 58.14 1.07
C MET A 1 0.56 56.87 1.35
N THR A 2 0.13 56.08 2.35
CA THR A 2 0.84 54.87 2.79
C THR A 2 -0.19 53.78 3.12
N ALA A 3 -0.69 53.12 2.09
CA ALA A 3 -1.51 51.92 2.24
C ALA A 3 -1.19 51.00 1.06
N GLY A 4 -0.51 49.87 1.30
CA GLY A 4 -0.21 48.96 0.20
C GLY A 4 0.72 47.78 0.48
N VAL A 5 1.18 47.54 1.71
CA VAL A 5 2.15 46.45 1.98
C VAL A 5 1.62 45.40 2.96
N ARG A 6 0.51 45.64 3.66
CA ARG A 6 0.00 44.73 4.70
C ARG A 6 -0.89 43.58 4.21
N SER A 7 -1.37 43.61 2.97
CA SER A 7 -2.36 42.63 2.49
C SER A 7 -1.78 41.39 1.79
N VAL A 8 -0.48 41.36 1.47
CA VAL A 8 0.10 40.25 0.71
C VAL A 8 0.53 39.09 1.62
N THR A 9 1.00 39.36 2.84
CA THR A 9 1.49 38.33 3.77
C THR A 9 0.40 37.44 4.38
N ALA A 10 -0.82 37.98 4.57
CA ALA A 10 -1.93 37.19 5.12
C ALA A 10 -2.46 36.13 4.14
N ALA A 11 -2.39 36.39 2.83
CA ALA A 11 -2.88 35.45 1.81
C ALA A 11 -1.99 34.21 1.68
N VAL A 12 -0.68 34.34 1.85
CA VAL A 12 0.28 33.21 1.73
C VAL A 12 0.17 32.25 2.92
N LEU A 13 -0.08 32.76 4.13
CA LEU A 13 -0.30 31.92 5.32
C LEU A 13 -1.62 31.15 5.28
N ALA A 14 -2.67 31.70 4.67
CA ALA A 14 -3.96 31.02 4.51
C ALA A 14 -3.90 29.87 3.49
N LEU A 15 -3.06 29.99 2.45
CA LEU A 15 -2.87 28.96 1.43
C LEU A 15 -2.10 27.74 1.97
N ALA A 16 -1.14 27.95 2.87
CA ALA A 16 -0.39 26.86 3.50
C ALA A 16 -1.25 26.03 4.48
N ALA A 17 -2.26 26.64 5.13
CA ALA A 17 -3.13 25.97 6.09
C ALA A 17 -4.25 25.12 5.46
N CYS A 18 -4.52 25.30 4.16
CA CYS A 18 -5.60 24.58 3.45
C CYS A 18 -5.09 23.43 2.58
N ALA A 19 -3.79 23.33 2.36
CA ALA A 19 -3.18 22.18 1.68
C ALA A 19 -3.09 21.01 2.67
N ARG A 20 -4.19 20.27 2.85
CA ARG A 20 -4.15 18.99 3.56
C ARG A 20 -3.15 18.09 2.84
N PRO A 21 -2.17 17.51 3.55
CA PRO A 21 -1.17 16.71 2.89
C PRO A 21 -1.84 15.53 2.18
N SER A 22 -1.41 15.30 0.95
CA SER A 22 -1.94 14.28 0.05
C SER A 22 -0.78 13.49 -0.53
N TYR A 23 -1.05 12.22 -0.81
CA TYR A 23 -0.15 11.31 -1.51
C TYR A 23 -0.89 10.83 -2.76
N LEU A 24 -0.27 10.76 -3.94
CA LEU A 24 -0.94 10.27 -5.17
C LEU A 24 -2.41 10.73 -5.31
N GLY A 25 -2.64 12.04 -5.27
CA GLY A 25 -3.96 12.64 -5.48
C GLY A 25 -5.03 12.46 -4.38
N ALA A 26 -4.83 11.64 -3.34
CA ALA A 26 -5.78 11.56 -2.22
C ALA A 26 -5.18 11.93 -0.85
N ARG A 27 -6.08 12.29 0.06
CA ARG A 27 -5.73 12.86 1.37
C ARG A 27 -5.05 11.81 2.23
N LEU A 28 -3.99 12.21 2.92
CA LEU A 28 -3.35 11.36 3.92
C LEU A 28 -4.36 11.00 5.03
N PRO A 29 -4.43 9.73 5.45
CA PRO A 29 -5.33 9.30 6.49
C PRO A 29 -4.79 9.68 7.87
N GLN A 30 -5.63 9.55 8.90
CA GLN A 30 -5.27 9.91 10.27
C GLN A 30 -3.96 9.26 10.78
N PRO A 31 -3.63 7.99 10.47
CA PRO A 31 -2.36 7.39 10.89
C PRO A 31 -1.12 8.18 10.45
N CYS A 32 -1.14 8.73 9.23
CA CYS A 32 -0.08 9.60 8.71
C CYS A 32 0.05 10.94 9.42
N THR A 33 -1.01 11.39 10.08
CA THR A 33 -1.03 12.66 10.83
C THR A 33 -0.83 12.44 12.34
N ALA A 34 -0.97 11.22 12.84
CA ALA A 34 -0.94 10.86 14.26
C ALA A 34 0.41 10.30 14.75
N ARG A 35 1.48 10.42 13.95
CA ARG A 35 2.82 9.84 14.19
C ARG A 35 2.85 8.30 14.21
N ASP A 36 1.85 7.64 13.66
CA ASP A 36 1.85 6.19 13.45
C ASP A 36 2.55 5.89 12.11
N VAL A 37 3.88 5.81 12.19
CA VAL A 37 4.74 5.69 11.00
C VAL A 37 4.50 4.38 10.26
N GLU A 38 4.31 3.26 10.97
CA GLU A 38 4.08 1.96 10.33
C GLU A 38 2.75 1.90 9.61
N ALA A 39 1.66 2.35 10.25
CA ALA A 39 0.36 2.37 9.60
C ALA A 39 0.30 3.40 8.46
N CYS A 40 1.02 4.51 8.58
CA CYS A 40 1.12 5.50 7.49
C CYS A 40 1.86 4.97 6.28
N LEU A 41 3.08 4.44 6.47
CA LEU A 41 3.84 3.79 5.41
C LEU A 41 3.03 2.68 4.79
N GLY A 42 2.27 1.98 5.63
CA GLY A 42 1.44 0.91 5.16
C GLY A 42 0.35 1.34 4.20
N TRP A 43 -0.37 2.39 4.54
CA TRP A 43 -1.37 2.97 3.65
C TRP A 43 -0.73 3.57 2.39
N MET A 44 0.45 4.19 2.50
CA MET A 44 1.15 4.75 1.33
C MET A 44 1.54 3.67 0.33
N VAL A 45 2.10 2.55 0.82
CA VAL A 45 2.42 1.39 -0.03
C VAL A 45 1.15 0.84 -0.67
N GLU A 46 0.06 0.65 0.06
CA GLU A 46 -1.21 0.21 -0.53
C GLU A 46 -1.72 1.15 -1.61
N ARG A 47 -1.49 2.46 -1.42
CA ARG A 47 -1.87 3.47 -2.39
C ARG A 47 -1.00 3.42 -3.63
N ASP A 48 0.32 3.30 -3.46
CA ASP A 48 1.24 3.12 -4.59
C ASP A 48 0.86 1.91 -5.39
N LEU A 49 0.47 0.83 -4.72
CA LEU A 49 -0.01 -0.39 -5.37
C LEU A 49 -1.35 -0.22 -6.08
N ALA A 50 -2.28 0.53 -5.49
CA ALA A 50 -3.56 0.82 -6.11
C ALA A 50 -3.44 1.79 -7.31
N ASP A 51 -2.55 2.77 -7.22
CA ASP A 51 -2.28 3.78 -8.25
C ASP A 51 -1.37 3.26 -9.36
N ALA A 52 -0.45 2.35 -9.03
CA ALA A 52 0.39 1.64 -10.00
C ALA A 52 -0.41 0.63 -10.84
N GLU A 53 -1.75 0.63 -10.76
CA GLU A 53 -2.62 -0.37 -11.35
C GLU A 53 -2.02 -1.76 -11.12
N LEU A 54 -2.03 -2.25 -9.86
CA LEU A 54 -1.83 -3.69 -9.64
C LEU A 54 -2.87 -4.40 -10.51
N ASP A 55 -2.44 -4.85 -11.69
CA ASP A 55 -3.28 -5.55 -12.65
C ASP A 55 -3.58 -6.91 -12.02
N LEU A 56 -4.65 -6.94 -11.22
CA LEU A 56 -4.92 -8.07 -10.34
C LEU A 56 -5.25 -9.28 -11.18
N TYR A 57 -4.55 -10.39 -10.93
CA TYR A 57 -4.84 -11.64 -11.59
C TYR A 57 -5.96 -12.36 -10.83
N ASP A 58 -7.19 -12.24 -11.34
CA ASP A 58 -8.41 -12.73 -10.68
C ASP A 58 -8.71 -14.21 -10.97
N ASP A 59 -7.77 -15.10 -10.63
CA ASP A 59 -8.01 -16.55 -10.59
C ASP A 59 -8.32 -17.00 -9.15
N THR A 60 -9.56 -17.41 -8.91
CA THR A 60 -10.01 -17.82 -7.57
C THR A 60 -9.37 -19.13 -7.13
N ALA A 61 -9.17 -20.08 -8.04
CA ALA A 61 -8.60 -21.38 -7.71
C ALA A 61 -7.11 -21.24 -7.38
N LEU A 62 -6.37 -20.50 -8.21
CA LEU A 62 -4.96 -20.24 -7.98
C LEU A 62 -4.73 -19.46 -6.68
N ARG A 63 -5.52 -18.41 -6.43
CA ARG A 63 -5.43 -17.63 -5.18
C ARG A 63 -5.74 -18.48 -3.95
N ALA A 64 -6.76 -19.33 -4.00
CA ALA A 64 -7.08 -20.23 -2.90
C ALA A 64 -5.94 -21.22 -2.63
N TYR A 65 -5.34 -21.77 -3.70
CA TYR A 65 -4.18 -22.65 -3.59
C TYR A 65 -2.98 -21.95 -2.94
N VAL A 66 -2.59 -20.78 -3.44
CA VAL A 66 -1.43 -20.05 -2.90
C VAL A 66 -1.69 -19.53 -1.48
N GLN A 67 -2.93 -19.13 -1.17
CA GLN A 67 -3.32 -18.80 0.21
C GLN A 67 -3.17 -20.03 1.13
N GLY A 68 -3.56 -21.23 0.69
CA GLY A 68 -3.38 -22.46 1.47
C GLY A 68 -1.91 -22.77 1.78
N ILE A 69 -1.00 -22.46 0.84
CA ILE A 69 0.44 -22.54 1.07
C ILE A 69 0.87 -21.54 2.15
N ALA A 70 0.44 -20.28 2.03
CA ALA A 70 0.74 -19.25 3.02
C ALA A 70 0.22 -19.62 4.42
N ASP A 71 -0.97 -20.21 4.50
CA ASP A 71 -1.57 -20.69 5.75
C ASP A 71 -0.72 -21.80 6.39
N ARG A 72 -0.29 -22.78 5.59
CA ARG A 72 0.57 -23.88 6.05
C ARG A 72 1.92 -23.37 6.55
N LEU A 73 2.55 -22.45 5.82
CA LEU A 73 3.82 -21.83 6.20
C LEU A 73 3.69 -20.99 7.47
N ALA A 74 2.62 -20.19 7.59
CA ALA A 74 2.36 -19.38 8.77
C ALA A 74 2.15 -20.25 10.02
N SER A 75 1.40 -21.35 9.88
CA SER A 75 1.21 -22.32 10.96
C SER A 75 2.55 -22.96 11.37
N GLY A 76 3.37 -23.38 10.40
CA GLY A 76 4.69 -23.96 10.69
C GLY A 76 5.66 -22.99 11.36
N ALA A 77 5.54 -21.70 11.04
CA ALA A 77 6.34 -20.62 11.63
C ALA A 77 5.78 -20.10 12.97
N GLY A 78 4.64 -20.61 13.45
CA GLY A 78 4.02 -20.15 14.69
C GLY A 78 3.43 -18.74 14.61
N LEU A 79 3.09 -18.27 13.41
CA LEU A 79 2.44 -16.97 13.23
C LEU A 79 0.97 -17.05 13.68
N PRO A 80 0.44 -16.01 14.34
CA PRO A 80 -0.93 -16.01 14.82
C PRO A 80 -1.96 -16.02 13.68
N ARG A 81 -1.60 -15.52 12.50
CA ARG A 81 -2.38 -15.52 11.27
C ARG A 81 -1.45 -15.53 10.06
N ALA A 82 -1.90 -16.15 8.99
CA ALA A 82 -1.23 -16.05 7.70
C ALA A 82 -1.40 -14.66 7.08
N PRO A 83 -0.42 -14.20 6.30
CA PRO A 83 -0.61 -13.02 5.49
C PRO A 83 -1.65 -13.29 4.39
N ARG A 84 -2.38 -12.25 4.01
CA ARG A 84 -3.29 -12.31 2.85
C ARG A 84 -2.48 -12.31 1.56
N VAL A 85 -2.75 -13.26 0.67
CA VAL A 85 -2.13 -13.33 -0.65
C VAL A 85 -2.90 -12.49 -1.66
N VAL A 86 -2.16 -11.76 -2.49
CA VAL A 86 -2.62 -11.10 -3.71
C VAL A 86 -1.77 -11.57 -4.86
N ILE A 87 -2.40 -11.92 -5.99
CA ILE A 87 -1.71 -12.27 -7.24
C ILE A 87 -1.93 -11.14 -8.23
N ALA A 88 -0.86 -10.71 -8.90
CA ALA A 88 -0.91 -9.61 -9.86
C ALA A 88 -0.09 -9.91 -11.12
N ASP A 89 -0.50 -9.33 -12.24
CA ASP A 89 0.11 -9.44 -13.57
C ASP A 89 1.31 -8.48 -13.72
N HIS A 90 2.22 -8.51 -12.73
CA HIS A 90 3.49 -7.80 -12.80
C HIS A 90 4.63 -8.69 -12.31
N ASP A 91 5.86 -8.28 -12.63
CA ASP A 91 7.05 -8.95 -12.13
C ASP A 91 7.34 -8.58 -10.68
N GLY A 92 7.72 -9.58 -9.88
CA GLY A 92 8.17 -9.39 -8.51
C GLY A 92 7.27 -10.00 -7.44
N THR A 93 7.81 -10.17 -6.25
CA THR A 93 7.10 -10.71 -5.08
C THR A 93 7.61 -10.01 -3.85
N TYR A 94 6.70 -9.44 -3.04
CA TYR A 94 7.08 -8.65 -1.88
C TYR A 94 5.98 -8.68 -0.82
N ALA A 95 6.39 -8.50 0.43
CA ALA A 95 5.48 -8.27 1.54
C ALA A 95 5.11 -6.79 1.61
N THR A 96 3.86 -6.51 1.94
CA THR A 96 3.37 -5.17 2.24
C THR A 96 3.07 -5.07 3.73
N SER A 97 2.90 -3.84 4.18
CA SER A 97 2.22 -3.53 5.44
C SER A 97 0.85 -4.22 5.56
N GLY A 98 0.34 -4.36 6.78
CA GLY A 98 -0.99 -4.91 7.02
C GLY A 98 -1.11 -6.42 6.78
N SER A 99 0.00 -7.16 6.91
CA SER A 99 0.04 -8.62 6.77
C SER A 99 -0.46 -9.10 5.40
N ARG A 100 0.10 -8.55 4.32
CA ARG A 100 -0.21 -8.96 2.95
C ARG A 100 1.07 -9.29 2.19
N ILE A 101 0.99 -10.27 1.29
CA ILE A 101 2.05 -10.59 0.34
C ILE A 101 1.47 -10.45 -1.07
N VAL A 102 2.18 -9.72 -1.93
CA VAL A 102 1.89 -9.63 -3.37
C VAL A 102 2.82 -10.57 -4.10
N ILE A 103 2.26 -11.43 -4.95
CA ILE A 103 2.99 -12.41 -5.75
C ILE A 103 2.68 -12.13 -7.22
N GLY A 104 3.71 -11.79 -7.98
CA GLY A 104 3.62 -11.65 -9.43
C GLY A 104 3.32 -13.00 -10.09
N ARG A 105 2.31 -13.05 -10.97
CA ARG A 105 1.98 -14.23 -11.76
C ARG A 105 3.19 -14.81 -12.52
N PRO A 106 4.07 -14.01 -13.15
CA PRO A 106 5.26 -14.54 -13.82
C PRO A 106 6.23 -15.27 -12.88
N THR A 107 6.20 -14.98 -11.57
CA THR A 107 6.98 -15.77 -10.59
C THR A 107 6.39 -17.15 -10.42
N ILE A 108 5.06 -17.28 -10.33
CA ILE A 108 4.37 -18.57 -10.18
C ILE A 108 4.59 -19.43 -11.43
N GLU A 109 4.48 -18.85 -12.62
CA GLU A 109 4.64 -19.55 -13.91
C GLU A 109 6.07 -20.10 -14.12
N ARG A 110 7.07 -19.54 -13.43
CA ARG A 110 8.47 -19.99 -13.48
C ARG A 110 8.80 -21.11 -12.48
N LEU A 111 7.88 -21.48 -11.59
CA LEU A 111 8.10 -22.53 -10.61
C LEU A 111 7.70 -23.89 -11.20
N ASP A 112 8.65 -24.82 -11.22
CA ASP A 112 8.41 -26.18 -11.71
C ASP A 112 7.76 -27.09 -10.65
N SER A 113 7.87 -26.73 -9.37
CA SER A 113 7.30 -27.49 -8.25
C SER A 113 7.00 -26.60 -7.03
N GLU A 114 6.11 -27.09 -6.17
CA GLU A 114 5.95 -26.59 -4.80
C GLU A 114 7.14 -27.09 -3.94
N ALA A 115 7.69 -26.22 -3.09
CA ALA A 115 8.84 -26.50 -2.22
C ALA A 115 8.44 -26.99 -0.82
#